data_AF-A0A4Z0YW62-F1
#
_entry.id   AF-A0A4Z0YW62-F1
#
_cell.length_a   1.000
_cell.length_b   1.000
_cell.length_c   1.000
_cell.angle_alpha   90.00
_cell.angle_beta   90.00
_cell.angle_gamma   90.00
#
_symmetry.space_group_name_H-M   'P 1'
#
loop_
_entity.id
_entity.type
_entity.pdbx_description
1 polymer ?
#
loop_
_entity_poly.entity_id
_entity_poly.type
_entity_poly.pdbx_seq_one_letter_code
_entity_poly.pdbx_strand_id
1 'polypeptide(L)'
;MHGILALSARHISISTQISPERSRHYLNQSTKLQTWAVTNFNPAPPKPSQDTCVALFLFSSLICIHGLADIALLDLDPENFLIRFGHYFELQRGVRTIVGNYWSRLEESKIQQLLQWCELATLRKGQGSECDSIRQLVAQSADLSPEAIEACHLAIEQLQCVLDGCGPHQSIPVHCVYLTLAWPLLVPEKLVDLLVLRRPAALIILAYYGVTLDLCRNLWVVGHAGKNIVHAINVDLLQQADKFAVDLTYSHQIGFLSLETAAYWTFFVTYSKVFRPIMQRHVDTLRNLNLYDSVPGAVRGRLVMHPTLRLCWMQCPSEAMHTPRFAP
;
A
#
# COMPACT_ATOMS: atom_id res chain seq x y z
N MET A 1 -24.32 2.32 -1.59
CA MET A 1 -25.00 1.00 -1.56
C MET A 1 -24.33 0.00 -2.49
N HIS A 2 -24.25 0.25 -3.81
CA HIS A 2 -23.66 -0.68 -4.78
C HIS A 2 -22.26 -1.21 -4.41
N GLY A 3 -21.34 -0.35 -3.94
CA GLY A 3 -20.02 -0.81 -3.50
C GLY A 3 -20.05 -1.81 -2.32
N ILE A 4 -20.99 -1.66 -1.38
CA ILE A 4 -21.13 -2.59 -0.24
C ILE A 4 -21.63 -3.95 -0.75
N LEU A 5 -22.60 -3.92 -1.66
CA LEU A 5 -23.11 -5.13 -2.30
C LEU A 5 -22.05 -5.81 -3.17
N ALA A 6 -21.21 -5.03 -3.87
CA ALA A 6 -20.10 -5.54 -4.66
C ALA A 6 -19.11 -6.29 -3.77
N LEU A 7 -18.62 -5.67 -2.69
CA LEU A 7 -17.70 -6.30 -1.76
C LEU A 7 -18.33 -7.55 -1.09
N SER A 8 -19.61 -7.48 -0.74
CA SER A 8 -20.33 -8.61 -0.16
C SER A 8 -20.43 -9.79 -1.13
N ALA A 9 -20.80 -9.52 -2.39
CA ALA A 9 -20.84 -10.53 -3.45
C ALA A 9 -19.44 -11.13 -3.69
N ARG A 10 -18.38 -10.30 -3.63
CA ARG A 10 -17.00 -10.78 -3.73
C ARG A 10 -16.65 -11.74 -2.61
N HIS A 11 -16.96 -11.39 -1.36
CA HIS A 11 -16.74 -12.27 -0.21
C HIS A 11 -17.51 -13.59 -0.33
N ILE A 12 -18.78 -13.53 -0.74
CA ILE A 12 -19.58 -14.75 -0.94
C ILE A 12 -18.97 -15.63 -2.05
N SER A 13 -18.45 -15.03 -3.13
CA SER A 13 -17.88 -15.77 -4.27
C SER A 13 -16.72 -16.71 -3.88
N ILE A 14 -16.00 -16.40 -2.80
CA ILE A 14 -14.86 -17.19 -2.33
C ILE A 14 -15.22 -18.17 -1.20
N SER A 15 -16.50 -18.23 -0.81
CA SER A 15 -16.94 -19.16 0.24
C SER A 15 -16.77 -20.61 -0.22
N THR A 16 -16.17 -21.44 0.64
CA THR A 16 -15.97 -22.88 0.37
C THR A 16 -17.27 -23.69 0.39
N GLN A 17 -18.38 -23.08 0.83
CA GLN A 17 -19.67 -23.74 1.00
C GLN A 17 -20.62 -23.62 -0.21
N ILE A 18 -20.19 -22.98 -1.30
CA ILE A 18 -21.03 -22.76 -2.48
C ILE A 18 -20.50 -23.49 -3.73
N SER A 19 -21.41 -23.85 -4.63
CA SER A 19 -21.03 -24.50 -5.90
C SER A 19 -20.21 -23.57 -6.79
N PRO A 20 -19.36 -24.10 -7.70
CA PRO A 20 -18.59 -23.30 -8.65
C PRO A 20 -19.46 -22.35 -9.51
N GLU A 21 -20.66 -22.78 -9.88
CA GLU A 21 -21.61 -21.95 -10.62
C GLU A 21 -22.10 -20.75 -9.80
N ARG A 22 -22.40 -20.95 -8.52
CA ARG A 22 -22.80 -19.85 -7.61
C ARG A 22 -21.63 -18.92 -7.33
N SER A 23 -20.42 -19.46 -7.15
CA SER A 23 -19.20 -18.66 -7.01
C SER A 23 -19.02 -17.73 -8.21
N ARG A 24 -19.08 -18.26 -9.43
CA ARG A 24 -19.01 -17.48 -10.68
C ARG A 24 -20.16 -16.47 -10.80
N HIS A 25 -21.38 -16.85 -10.39
CA HIS A 25 -22.51 -15.92 -10.37
C HIS A 25 -22.23 -14.70 -9.47
N TYR A 26 -21.81 -14.93 -8.22
CA TYR A 26 -21.51 -13.85 -7.28
C TYR A 26 -20.30 -13.02 -7.70
N LEU A 27 -19.28 -13.63 -8.31
CA LEU A 27 -18.17 -12.90 -8.90
C LEU A 27 -18.65 -11.95 -10.00
N ASN A 28 -19.49 -12.43 -10.92
CA ASN A 28 -20.09 -11.57 -11.95
C ASN A 28 -20.96 -10.46 -11.37
N GLN A 29 -21.71 -10.74 -10.30
CA GLN A 29 -22.49 -9.71 -9.59
C GLN A 29 -21.58 -8.66 -8.96
N SER A 30 -20.50 -9.09 -8.28
CA SER A 30 -19.49 -8.21 -7.71
C SER A 30 -18.95 -7.24 -8.76
N THR A 31 -18.50 -7.75 -9.92
CA THR A 31 -17.97 -6.93 -11.01
C THR A 31 -19.01 -5.93 -11.53
N LYS A 32 -20.25 -6.39 -11.81
CA LYS A 32 -21.32 -5.50 -12.29
C LYS A 32 -21.63 -4.38 -11.29
N LEU A 33 -21.80 -4.74 -10.02
CA LEU A 33 -22.10 -3.79 -8.96
C LEU A 33 -20.96 -2.80 -8.73
N GLN A 34 -19.71 -3.26 -8.81
CA GLN A 34 -18.55 -2.39 -8.67
C GLN A 34 -18.46 -1.41 -9.84
N THR A 35 -18.62 -1.88 -11.08
CA THR A 35 -18.69 -1.02 -12.26
C THR A 35 -19.79 0.03 -12.09
N TRP A 36 -21.00 -0.39 -11.69
CA TRP A 36 -22.10 0.55 -11.46
C TRP A 36 -21.79 1.54 -10.35
N ALA A 37 -21.16 1.09 -9.27
CA ALA A 37 -20.81 1.97 -8.17
C ALA A 37 -19.81 3.05 -8.61
N VAL A 38 -18.79 2.68 -9.38
CA VAL A 38 -17.79 3.60 -9.93
C VAL A 38 -18.39 4.51 -11.01
N THR A 39 -19.21 4.00 -11.92
CA THR A 39 -19.87 4.81 -12.96
C THR A 39 -20.84 5.84 -12.37
N ASN A 40 -21.53 5.49 -11.28
CA ASN A 40 -22.41 6.42 -10.57
C ASN A 40 -21.67 7.25 -9.51
N PHE A 41 -20.36 7.04 -9.35
CA PHE A 41 -19.55 7.87 -8.48
C PHE A 41 -19.30 9.21 -9.16
N ASN A 42 -20.22 10.14 -8.92
CA ASN A 42 -20.13 11.47 -9.48
C ASN A 42 -19.19 12.35 -8.63
N PRO A 43 -18.49 13.30 -9.28
CA PRO A 43 -17.78 14.34 -8.55
C PRO A 43 -18.77 15.07 -7.63
N ALA A 44 -18.29 15.43 -6.44
CA ALA A 44 -19.11 16.17 -5.50
C ALA A 44 -19.60 17.49 -6.14
N PRO A 45 -20.81 17.97 -5.79
CA PRO A 45 -21.22 19.30 -6.20
C PRO A 45 -20.22 20.35 -5.66
N PRO A 46 -20.13 21.56 -6.25
CA PRO A 46 -19.11 22.56 -5.89
C PRO A 46 -19.05 22.91 -4.39
N LYS A 47 -20.17 22.74 -3.67
CA LYS A 47 -20.26 22.87 -2.21
C LYS A 47 -20.99 21.64 -1.66
N PRO A 48 -20.29 20.52 -1.44
CA PRO A 48 -20.94 19.33 -0.91
C PRO A 48 -21.32 19.53 0.55
N SER A 49 -22.45 18.94 0.95
CA SER A 49 -22.82 18.85 2.36
C SER A 49 -21.83 17.95 3.10
N GLN A 50 -21.78 18.06 4.43
CA GLN A 50 -20.92 17.20 5.24
C GLN A 50 -21.24 15.71 5.06
N ASP A 51 -22.53 15.35 4.97
CA ASP A 51 -22.94 13.96 4.72
C ASP A 51 -22.50 13.46 3.34
N THR A 52 -22.51 14.32 2.31
CA THR A 52 -21.96 13.97 0.99
C THR A 52 -20.46 13.70 1.09
N CYS A 53 -19.68 14.54 1.79
CA CYS A 53 -18.26 14.31 2.00
C CYS A 53 -17.99 12.96 2.70
N VAL A 54 -18.76 12.66 3.76
CA VAL A 54 -18.64 11.38 4.49
C VAL A 54 -18.96 10.20 3.58
N ALA A 55 -20.01 10.30 2.77
CA ALA A 55 -20.39 9.24 1.84
C ALA A 55 -19.31 9.00 0.77
N LEU A 56 -18.71 10.07 0.23
CA LEU A 56 -17.59 9.97 -0.71
C LEU A 56 -16.39 9.29 -0.06
N PHE A 57 -15.98 9.72 1.13
CA PHE A 57 -14.89 9.10 1.89
C PHE A 57 -15.11 7.59 2.09
N LEU A 58 -16.27 7.21 2.66
CA LEU A 58 -16.57 5.81 2.97
C LEU A 58 -16.60 4.95 1.71
N PHE A 59 -17.18 5.47 0.62
CA PHE A 59 -17.21 4.76 -0.64
C PHE A 59 -15.82 4.61 -1.26
N SER A 60 -15.00 5.67 -1.23
CA SER A 60 -13.62 5.62 -1.69
C SER A 60 -12.77 4.62 -0.90
N SER A 61 -12.88 4.58 0.44
CA SER A 61 -12.22 3.57 1.26
C SER A 61 -12.68 2.15 0.90
N LEU A 62 -13.96 1.96 0.63
CA LEU A 62 -14.53 0.68 0.24
C LEU A 62 -14.00 0.19 -1.12
N ILE A 63 -13.86 1.09 -2.08
CA ILE A 63 -13.22 0.80 -3.37
C ILE A 63 -11.79 0.29 -3.16
N CYS A 64 -11.01 0.94 -2.29
CA CYS A 64 -9.65 0.52 -2.00
C CYS A 64 -9.59 -0.88 -1.37
N ILE A 65 -10.47 -1.17 -0.42
CA ILE A 65 -10.56 -2.52 0.19
C ILE A 65 -10.94 -3.56 -0.88
N HIS A 66 -11.90 -3.22 -1.75
CA HIS A 66 -12.32 -4.12 -2.82
C HIS A 66 -11.21 -4.36 -3.84
N GLY A 67 -10.47 -3.33 -4.22
CA GLY A 67 -9.31 -3.44 -5.11
C GLY A 67 -8.21 -4.32 -4.54
N LEU A 68 -7.89 -4.21 -3.25
CA LEU A 68 -6.94 -5.11 -2.59
C LEU A 68 -7.42 -6.57 -2.63
N ALA A 69 -8.69 -6.80 -2.28
CA ALA A 69 -9.28 -8.14 -2.31
C ALA A 69 -9.28 -8.74 -3.72
N ASP A 70 -9.56 -7.94 -4.75
CA ASP A 70 -9.52 -8.39 -6.12
C ASP A 70 -8.11 -8.83 -6.53
N ILE A 71 -7.08 -8.04 -6.20
CA ILE A 71 -5.70 -8.42 -6.52
C ILE A 71 -5.26 -9.66 -5.73
N ALA A 72 -5.60 -9.73 -4.44
CA ALA A 72 -5.26 -10.85 -3.56
C ALA A 72 -5.80 -12.20 -4.05
N LEU A 73 -6.95 -12.19 -4.71
CA LEU A 73 -7.68 -13.37 -5.16
C LEU A 73 -7.41 -13.73 -6.62
N LEU A 74 -6.66 -12.90 -7.36
CA LEU A 74 -6.24 -13.23 -8.72
C LEU A 74 -4.96 -14.07 -8.68
N ASP A 75 -4.96 -15.17 -9.41
CA ASP A 75 -3.77 -15.98 -9.67
C ASP A 75 -3.01 -15.36 -10.85
N LEU A 76 -2.22 -14.32 -10.54
CA LEU A 76 -1.43 -13.58 -11.53
C LEU A 76 0.02 -14.03 -11.47
N ASP A 77 0.68 -14.08 -12.63
CA ASP A 77 2.12 -14.13 -12.67
C ASP A 77 2.74 -12.85 -12.04
N PRO A 78 4.01 -12.91 -11.60
CA PRO A 78 4.73 -11.80 -10.98
C PRO A 78 4.60 -10.45 -11.70
N GLU A 79 4.70 -10.42 -13.02
CA GLU A 79 4.72 -9.18 -13.78
C GLU A 79 3.34 -8.53 -13.77
N ASN A 80 2.30 -9.31 -14.11
CA ASN A 80 0.91 -8.83 -14.08
C ASN A 80 0.46 -8.45 -12.67
N PHE A 81 0.95 -9.15 -11.66
CA PHE A 81 0.69 -8.82 -10.26
C PHE A 81 1.23 -7.43 -9.90
N LEU A 82 2.47 -7.11 -10.27
CA LEU A 82 3.07 -5.79 -10.02
C LEU A 82 2.36 -4.68 -10.82
N ILE A 83 1.96 -4.93 -12.07
CA ILE A 83 1.17 -3.97 -12.85
C ILE A 83 -0.15 -3.65 -12.12
N ARG A 84 -0.86 -4.68 -11.65
CA ARG A 84 -2.12 -4.49 -10.91
C ARG A 84 -1.92 -3.74 -9.60
N PHE A 85 -0.84 -4.01 -8.87
CA PHE A 85 -0.49 -3.24 -7.67
C PHE A 85 -0.14 -1.78 -8.00
N GLY A 86 0.53 -1.50 -9.11
CA GLY A 86 0.75 -0.13 -9.58
C GLY A 86 -0.57 0.62 -9.81
N HIS A 87 -1.52 0.00 -10.52
CA HIS A 87 -2.86 0.57 -10.70
C HIS A 87 -3.63 0.77 -9.38
N TYR A 88 -3.39 -0.11 -8.39
CA TYR A 88 -3.96 0.04 -7.06
C TYR A 88 -3.43 1.27 -6.32
N PHE A 89 -2.14 1.59 -6.45
CA PHE A 89 -1.59 2.83 -5.89
C PHE A 89 -2.12 4.10 -6.59
N GLU A 90 -2.29 4.06 -7.92
CA GLU A 90 -2.94 5.16 -8.66
C GLU A 90 -4.40 5.36 -8.23
N LEU A 91 -5.12 4.27 -7.95
CA LEU A 91 -6.47 4.34 -7.38
C LEU A 91 -6.47 4.99 -5.99
N GLN A 92 -5.52 4.63 -5.13
CA GLN A 92 -5.35 5.24 -3.81
C GLN A 92 -5.03 6.74 -3.89
N ARG A 93 -4.20 7.15 -4.86
CA ARG A 93 -3.94 8.57 -5.19
C ARG A 93 -5.22 9.32 -5.55
N GLY A 94 -6.07 8.74 -6.39
CA GLY A 94 -7.38 9.32 -6.72
C GLY A 94 -8.27 9.51 -5.49
N VAL A 95 -8.30 8.52 -4.60
CA VAL A 95 -9.00 8.62 -3.31
C VAL A 95 -8.43 9.73 -2.44
N ARG A 96 -7.09 9.84 -2.35
CA ARG A 96 -6.44 10.86 -1.53
C ARG A 96 -6.81 12.27 -1.94
N THR A 97 -6.84 12.55 -3.25
CA THR A 97 -7.28 13.85 -3.78
C THR A 97 -8.69 14.21 -3.31
N ILE A 98 -9.61 13.24 -3.32
CA ILE A 98 -11.00 13.45 -2.88
C ILE A 98 -11.05 13.74 -1.39
N VAL A 99 -10.33 12.96 -0.57
CA VAL A 99 -10.30 13.13 0.89
C VAL A 99 -9.68 14.47 1.28
N GLY A 100 -8.57 14.85 0.66
CA GLY A 100 -7.87 16.11 0.94
C GLY A 100 -8.75 17.34 0.68
N ASN A 101 -9.52 17.34 -0.42
CA ASN A 101 -10.41 18.45 -0.78
C ASN A 101 -11.52 18.71 0.26
N TYR A 102 -11.87 17.71 1.06
CA TYR A 102 -12.97 17.79 2.02
C TYR A 102 -12.54 17.59 3.47
N TRP A 103 -11.24 17.56 3.75
CA TRP A 103 -10.68 17.18 5.04
C TRP A 103 -11.30 17.93 6.23
N SER A 104 -11.34 19.26 6.19
CA SER A 104 -11.91 20.07 7.28
C SER A 104 -13.37 19.74 7.59
N ARG A 105 -14.17 19.45 6.55
CA ARG A 105 -15.57 19.04 6.72
C ARG A 105 -15.67 17.64 7.33
N LEU A 106 -14.75 16.74 6.97
CA LEU A 106 -14.71 15.39 7.51
C LEU A 106 -14.26 15.38 8.99
N GLU A 107 -13.31 16.25 9.36
CA GLU A 107 -12.87 16.46 10.75
C GLU A 107 -14.00 16.94 11.65
N GLU A 108 -14.92 17.74 11.13
CA GLU A 108 -16.08 18.25 11.89
C GLU A 108 -17.28 17.28 11.85
N SER A 109 -17.14 16.12 11.22
CA SER A 109 -18.26 15.20 10.96
C SER A 109 -18.39 14.09 11.99
N LYS A 110 -19.45 13.30 11.86
CA LYS A 110 -19.67 12.08 12.65
C LYS A 110 -18.56 11.03 12.55
N ILE A 111 -17.67 11.11 11.55
CA ILE A 111 -16.51 10.20 11.41
C ILE A 111 -15.21 10.77 11.99
N GLN A 112 -15.25 11.92 12.67
CA GLN A 112 -14.06 12.55 13.27
C GLN A 112 -13.21 11.57 14.09
N GLN A 113 -13.86 10.74 14.92
CA GLN A 113 -13.14 9.75 15.72
C GLN A 113 -12.37 8.76 14.84
N LEU A 114 -12.97 8.28 13.75
CA LEU A 114 -12.30 7.38 12.79
C LEU A 114 -11.07 8.06 12.18
N LEU A 115 -11.17 9.35 11.85
CA LEU A 115 -10.02 10.10 11.33
C LEU A 115 -8.91 10.25 12.35
N GLN A 116 -9.24 10.58 13.61
CA GLN A 116 -8.27 10.67 14.71
C GLN A 116 -7.47 9.37 14.90
N TRP A 117 -8.07 8.21 14.63
CA TRP A 117 -7.32 6.93 14.63
C TRP A 117 -6.30 6.85 13.51
N CYS A 118 -6.66 7.28 12.29
CA CYS A 118 -5.67 7.42 11.20
C CYS A 118 -4.53 8.33 11.65
N GLU A 119 -4.88 9.42 12.34
CA GLU A 119 -3.88 10.40 12.75
C GLU A 119 -2.87 9.84 13.74
N LEU A 120 -3.38 9.23 14.81
CA LEU A 120 -2.55 8.58 15.81
C LEU A 120 -1.68 7.49 15.21
N ALA A 121 -2.17 6.76 14.20
CA ALA A 121 -1.40 5.73 13.52
C ALA A 121 -0.20 6.31 12.75
N THR A 122 -0.35 7.48 12.12
CA THR A 122 0.75 8.16 11.40
C THR A 122 1.75 8.89 12.31
N LEU A 123 1.35 9.25 13.53
CA LEU A 123 2.22 9.97 14.47
C LEU A 123 3.15 9.07 15.26
N ARG A 124 2.86 7.77 15.31
CA ARG A 124 3.73 6.81 15.99
C ARG A 124 5.04 6.68 15.21
N LYS A 125 6.14 6.64 15.97
CA LYS A 125 7.47 6.34 15.44
C LYS A 125 7.83 4.92 15.76
N GLY A 126 8.41 4.23 14.79
CA GLY A 126 8.94 2.89 15.01
C GLY A 126 10.07 2.94 16.03
N GLN A 127 10.09 1.97 16.95
CA GLN A 127 11.13 1.80 17.97
C GLN A 127 12.02 0.60 17.66
N GLY A 128 11.55 -0.35 16.86
CA GLY A 128 12.32 -1.53 16.47
C GLY A 128 13.37 -1.26 15.37
N SER A 129 14.04 -2.35 15.00
CA SER A 129 15.20 -2.40 14.10
C SER A 129 14.95 -3.18 12.81
N GLU A 130 13.76 -3.77 12.66
CA GLU A 130 13.36 -4.64 11.58
C GLU A 130 13.51 -3.95 10.21
N CYS A 131 13.29 -2.64 10.16
CA CYS A 131 13.45 -1.82 8.97
C CYS A 131 14.81 -1.09 8.86
N ASP A 132 15.77 -1.29 9.77
CA ASP A 132 17.06 -0.56 9.74
C ASP A 132 17.84 -0.80 8.47
N SER A 133 17.79 -2.04 7.96
CA SER A 133 18.44 -2.41 6.71
C SER A 133 17.91 -1.62 5.51
N ILE A 134 16.58 -1.41 5.43
CA ILE A 134 15.99 -0.63 4.33
C ILE A 134 16.16 0.87 4.56
N ARG A 135 16.16 1.35 5.81
CA ARG A 135 16.52 2.75 6.12
C ARG A 135 17.94 3.06 5.64
N GLN A 136 18.90 2.17 5.92
CA GLN A 136 20.28 2.33 5.49
C GLN A 136 20.41 2.30 3.96
N LEU A 137 19.71 1.37 3.29
CA LEU A 137 19.70 1.28 1.83
C LEU A 137 19.23 2.59 1.21
N VAL A 138 18.08 3.12 1.66
CA VAL A 138 17.51 4.38 1.15
C VAL A 138 18.46 5.56 1.39
N ALA A 139 19.10 5.64 2.56
CA ALA A 139 20.04 6.71 2.88
C ALA A 139 21.32 6.67 2.02
N GLN A 140 21.69 5.49 1.51
CA GLN A 140 22.87 5.29 0.66
C GLN A 140 22.57 5.35 -0.84
N SER A 141 21.29 5.45 -1.23
CA SER A 141 20.88 5.55 -2.62
C SER A 141 21.30 6.87 -3.26
N ALA A 142 22.28 6.82 -4.16
CA ALA A 142 22.74 7.99 -4.91
C ALA A 142 21.73 8.45 -5.99
N ASP A 143 20.79 7.59 -6.37
CA ASP A 143 19.78 7.80 -7.41
C ASP A 143 18.49 8.47 -6.90
N LEU A 144 18.33 8.59 -5.58
CA LEU A 144 17.15 9.20 -4.96
C LEU A 144 17.39 10.67 -4.63
N SER A 145 16.41 11.52 -4.95
CA SER A 145 16.41 12.90 -4.49
C SER A 145 16.15 13.00 -2.98
N PRO A 146 16.52 14.11 -2.31
CA PRO A 146 16.21 14.30 -0.89
C PRO A 146 14.72 14.16 -0.56
N GLU A 147 13.84 14.61 -1.45
CA GLU A 147 12.39 14.47 -1.33
C GLU A 147 11.95 12.99 -1.40
N ALA A 148 12.56 12.20 -2.29
CA ALA A 148 12.31 10.77 -2.40
C ALA A 148 12.81 9.99 -1.18
N ILE A 149 13.97 10.36 -0.65
CA ILE A 149 14.53 9.79 0.59
C ILE A 149 13.57 10.03 1.76
N GLU A 150 13.09 11.27 1.94
CA GLU A 150 12.13 11.61 3.00
C GLU A 150 10.82 10.83 2.85
N ALA A 151 10.29 10.73 1.63
CA ALA A 151 9.07 9.97 1.36
C ALA A 151 9.22 8.47 1.71
N CYS A 152 10.36 7.88 1.36
CA CYS A 152 10.70 6.51 1.74
C CYS A 152 10.80 6.36 3.26
N HIS A 153 11.47 7.29 3.96
CA HIS A 153 11.59 7.25 5.42
C HIS A 153 10.23 7.29 6.12
N LEU A 154 9.34 8.21 5.73
CA LEU A 154 8.00 8.30 6.30
C LEU A 154 7.21 6.98 6.13
N ALA A 155 7.30 6.36 4.95
CA ALA A 155 6.64 5.10 4.68
C ALA A 155 7.24 3.94 5.49
N ILE A 156 8.55 3.91 5.66
CA ILE A 156 9.27 2.92 6.47
C ILE A 156 8.89 3.03 7.95
N GLU A 157 8.77 4.24 8.49
CA GLU A 157 8.36 4.44 9.90
C GLU A 157 7.00 3.82 10.21
N GLN A 158 6.04 3.93 9.28
CA GLN A 158 4.72 3.33 9.43
C GLN A 158 4.78 1.80 9.40
N LEU A 159 5.63 1.21 8.54
CA LEU A 159 5.84 -0.24 8.51
C LEU A 159 6.50 -0.73 9.80
N GLN A 160 7.52 -0.02 10.29
CA GLN A 160 8.17 -0.35 11.57
C GLN A 160 7.15 -0.30 12.72
N CYS A 161 6.26 0.69 12.76
CA CYS A 161 5.21 0.76 13.78
C CYS A 161 4.28 -0.46 13.78
N VAL A 162 3.94 -0.97 12.59
CA VAL A 162 3.16 -2.21 12.48
C VAL A 162 3.95 -3.39 13.03
N LEU A 163 5.22 -3.51 12.65
CA LEU A 163 6.09 -4.61 13.09
C LEU A 163 6.34 -4.59 14.60
N ASP A 164 6.57 -3.42 15.21
CA ASP A 164 6.73 -3.25 16.65
C ASP A 164 5.51 -3.73 17.43
N GLY A 165 4.31 -3.47 16.90
CA GLY A 165 3.04 -3.90 17.49
C GLY A 165 2.72 -5.37 17.25
N CYS A 166 3.43 -6.04 16.34
CA CYS A 166 3.24 -7.44 15.98
C CYS A 166 4.31 -8.30 16.65
N GLY A 167 4.17 -8.50 17.96
CA GLY A 167 5.06 -9.38 18.71
C GLY A 167 4.91 -10.85 18.31
N PRO A 168 5.98 -11.67 18.42
CA PRO A 168 5.87 -13.10 18.22
C PRO A 168 4.90 -13.68 19.24
N HIS A 169 3.95 -14.48 18.76
CA HIS A 169 2.90 -15.16 19.56
C HIS A 169 1.77 -14.28 20.11
N GLN A 170 1.61 -13.04 19.64
CA GLN A 170 0.44 -12.21 20.01
C GLN A 170 -0.54 -12.07 18.86
N SER A 171 -1.84 -11.97 19.20
CA SER A 171 -2.85 -11.57 18.23
C SER A 171 -2.55 -10.15 17.76
N ILE A 172 -2.56 -9.94 16.44
CA ILE A 172 -2.25 -8.65 15.86
C ILE A 172 -3.23 -7.62 16.39
N PRO A 173 -2.75 -6.53 17.01
CA PRO A 173 -3.64 -5.48 17.49
C PRO A 173 -4.48 -4.89 16.34
N VAL A 174 -5.75 -4.58 16.61
CA VAL A 174 -6.68 -4.02 15.60
C VAL A 174 -6.11 -2.77 14.92
N HIS A 175 -5.37 -1.94 15.66
CA HIS A 175 -4.75 -0.74 15.11
C HIS A 175 -3.61 -1.05 14.13
N CYS A 176 -2.87 -2.16 14.32
CA CYS A 176 -1.87 -2.63 13.37
C CYS A 176 -2.54 -3.12 12.09
N VAL A 177 -3.63 -3.89 12.20
CA VAL A 177 -4.44 -4.29 11.03
C VAL A 177 -4.92 -3.07 10.26
N TYR A 178 -5.46 -2.07 10.95
CA TYR A 178 -5.92 -0.83 10.34
C TYR A 178 -4.78 -0.09 9.62
N LEU A 179 -3.64 0.09 10.30
CA LEU A 179 -2.48 0.77 9.72
C LEU A 179 -1.94 0.02 8.50
N THR A 180 -1.87 -1.31 8.53
CA THR A 180 -1.51 -2.12 7.37
C THR A 180 -2.46 -1.85 6.21
N LEU A 181 -3.78 -1.97 6.40
CA LEU A 181 -4.75 -1.76 5.32
C LEU A 181 -4.79 -0.31 4.81
N ALA A 182 -4.48 0.66 5.67
CA ALA A 182 -4.44 2.08 5.34
C ALA A 182 -3.10 2.53 4.74
N TRP A 183 -2.01 1.77 4.91
CA TRP A 183 -0.66 2.17 4.49
C TRP A 183 -0.59 2.67 3.03
N PRO A 184 -1.20 2.01 2.02
CA PRO A 184 -1.17 2.50 0.64
C PRO A 184 -1.81 3.89 0.44
N LEU A 185 -2.72 4.29 1.33
CA LEU A 185 -3.34 5.62 1.33
C LEU A 185 -2.48 6.67 2.05
N LEU A 186 -1.68 6.24 3.03
CA LEU A 186 -0.90 7.09 3.92
C LEU A 186 0.50 7.42 3.38
N VAL A 187 1.02 6.63 2.44
CA VAL A 187 2.35 6.86 1.86
C VAL A 187 2.41 8.13 1.01
N PRO A 188 3.49 8.92 1.07
CA PRO A 188 3.61 10.15 0.27
C PRO A 188 3.52 9.91 -1.24
N GLU A 189 3.05 10.90 -1.99
CA GLU A 189 2.91 10.84 -3.46
C GLU A 189 4.22 10.44 -4.16
N LYS A 190 5.35 10.96 -3.66
CA LYS A 190 6.65 10.65 -4.22
C LYS A 190 6.98 9.16 -4.15
N LEU A 191 6.60 8.47 -3.06
CA LEU A 191 6.82 7.02 -2.98
C LEU A 191 5.94 6.29 -4.00
N VAL A 192 4.71 6.75 -4.23
CA VAL A 192 3.83 6.20 -5.27
C VAL A 192 4.47 6.33 -6.65
N ASP A 193 5.07 7.49 -6.98
CA ASP A 193 5.79 7.67 -8.25
C ASP A 193 6.93 6.65 -8.39
N LEU A 194 7.71 6.44 -7.33
CA LEU A 194 8.81 5.47 -7.33
C LEU A 194 8.30 4.02 -7.50
N LEU A 195 7.14 3.68 -6.92
CA LEU A 195 6.50 2.37 -7.07
C LEU A 195 6.01 2.14 -8.49
N VAL A 196 5.35 3.14 -9.10
CA VAL A 196 4.89 3.09 -10.50
C VAL A 196 6.08 2.96 -11.45
N LEU A 197 7.17 3.68 -11.18
CA LEU A 197 8.43 3.57 -11.91
C LEU A 197 9.25 2.31 -11.56
N ARG A 198 8.74 1.45 -10.66
CA ARG A 198 9.40 0.22 -10.19
C ARG A 198 10.83 0.45 -9.72
N ARG A 199 11.09 1.59 -9.06
CA ARG A 199 12.40 1.90 -8.51
C ARG A 199 12.76 0.85 -7.46
N PRO A 200 13.97 0.29 -7.49
CA PRO A 200 14.28 -0.88 -6.67
C PRO A 200 14.14 -0.64 -5.15
N ALA A 201 14.52 0.54 -4.64
CA ALA A 201 14.32 0.90 -3.23
C ALA A 201 12.84 0.90 -2.83
N ALA A 202 11.96 1.44 -3.70
CA ALA A 202 10.52 1.47 -3.46
C ALA A 202 9.90 0.06 -3.53
N LEU A 203 10.35 -0.78 -4.47
CA LEU A 203 9.93 -2.19 -4.52
C LEU A 203 10.34 -2.94 -3.25
N ILE A 204 11.54 -2.71 -2.70
CA ILE A 204 11.92 -3.33 -1.42
C ILE A 204 11.00 -2.85 -0.30
N ILE A 205 10.66 -1.56 -0.21
CA ILE A 205 9.69 -1.05 0.77
C ILE A 205 8.33 -1.74 0.58
N LEU A 206 7.88 -1.94 -0.65
CA LEU A 206 6.66 -2.68 -0.95
C LEU A 206 6.73 -4.14 -0.50
N ALA A 207 7.90 -4.78 -0.52
CA ALA A 207 8.08 -6.12 0.03
C ALA A 207 7.92 -6.13 1.56
N TYR A 208 8.43 -5.13 2.29
CA TYR A 208 8.16 -4.97 3.72
C TYR A 208 6.67 -4.75 3.99
N TYR A 209 5.98 -3.98 3.14
CA TYR A 209 4.53 -3.90 3.20
C TYR A 209 3.86 -5.27 2.99
N GLY A 210 4.33 -6.06 2.01
CA GLY A 210 3.88 -7.43 1.80
C GLY A 210 4.06 -8.32 3.04
N VAL A 211 5.15 -8.15 3.78
CA VAL A 211 5.35 -8.83 5.09
C VAL A 211 4.27 -8.41 6.08
N THR A 212 3.99 -7.12 6.24
CA THR A 212 2.93 -6.64 7.16
C THR A 212 1.54 -7.12 6.75
N LEU A 213 1.27 -7.28 5.44
CA LEU A 213 0.05 -7.88 4.93
C LEU A 213 -0.03 -9.37 5.27
N ASP A 214 1.06 -10.14 5.19
CA ASP A 214 1.04 -11.57 5.49
C ASP A 214 0.79 -11.86 6.99
N LEU A 215 1.14 -10.92 7.87
CA LEU A 215 0.67 -10.96 9.27
C LEU A 215 -0.87 -10.97 9.31
N CYS A 216 -1.50 -10.16 8.47
CA CYS A 216 -2.96 -10.03 8.36
C CYS A 216 -3.63 -11.06 7.43
N ARG A 217 -2.94 -12.12 6.99
CA ARG A 217 -3.42 -13.10 5.97
C ARG A 217 -4.76 -13.77 6.27
N ASN A 218 -5.14 -13.83 7.55
CA ASN A 218 -6.40 -14.43 7.99
C ASN A 218 -7.62 -13.54 7.64
N LEU A 219 -7.39 -12.28 7.30
CA LEU A 219 -8.43 -11.42 6.74
C LEU A 219 -8.69 -11.84 5.30
N TRP A 220 -9.96 -12.11 4.97
CA TRP A 220 -10.36 -12.57 3.65
C TRP A 220 -9.97 -11.61 2.51
N VAL A 221 -9.91 -10.29 2.79
CA VAL A 221 -9.51 -9.26 1.82
C VAL A 221 -8.00 -9.25 1.55
N VAL A 222 -7.20 -9.86 2.43
CA VAL A 222 -5.75 -9.90 2.32
C VAL A 222 -5.27 -11.24 1.77
N GLY A 223 -5.73 -12.35 2.35
CA GLY A 223 -5.35 -13.70 1.92
C GLY A 223 -3.84 -13.84 1.72
N HIS A 224 -3.43 -14.27 0.51
CA HIS A 224 -2.03 -14.47 0.15
C HIS A 224 -1.37 -13.26 -0.53
N ALA A 225 -2.02 -12.09 -0.55
CA ALA A 225 -1.48 -10.89 -1.20
C ALA A 225 -0.07 -10.55 -0.73
N GLY A 226 0.18 -10.64 0.58
CA GLY A 226 1.50 -10.34 1.16
C GLY A 226 2.63 -11.19 0.57
N LYS A 227 2.43 -12.51 0.51
CA LYS A 227 3.38 -13.46 -0.10
C LYS A 227 3.52 -13.22 -1.60
N ASN A 228 2.42 -12.94 -2.29
CA ASN A 228 2.44 -12.72 -3.74
C ASN A 228 3.21 -11.44 -4.11
N ILE A 229 3.03 -10.35 -3.35
CA ILE A 229 3.82 -9.11 -3.47
C ILE A 229 5.31 -9.43 -3.38
N VAL A 230 5.68 -10.11 -2.30
CA VAL A 230 7.07 -10.40 -1.99
C VAL A 230 7.70 -11.32 -3.04
N HIS A 231 6.97 -12.34 -3.48
CA HIS A 231 7.40 -13.22 -4.56
C HIS A 231 7.59 -12.44 -5.88
N ALA A 232 6.62 -11.60 -6.24
CA ALA A 232 6.66 -10.84 -7.47
C ALA A 232 7.84 -9.87 -7.53
N ILE A 233 8.12 -9.17 -6.43
CA ILE A 233 9.27 -8.28 -6.29
C ILE A 233 10.59 -9.03 -6.41
N ASN A 234 10.69 -10.20 -5.76
CA ASN A 234 11.89 -11.01 -5.85
C ASN A 234 12.19 -11.44 -7.29
N VAL A 235 11.16 -11.83 -8.06
CA VAL A 235 11.30 -12.18 -9.47
C VAL A 235 11.70 -10.96 -10.31
N ASP A 236 11.04 -9.82 -10.14
CA ASP A 236 11.31 -8.59 -10.89
C ASP A 236 12.75 -8.10 -10.65
N LEU A 237 13.21 -8.07 -9.39
CA LEU A 237 14.57 -7.64 -9.05
C LEU A 237 15.66 -8.61 -9.57
N LEU A 238 15.38 -9.92 -9.61
CA LEU A 238 16.28 -10.89 -10.24
C LEU A 238 16.36 -10.67 -11.76
N GLN A 239 15.24 -10.45 -12.44
CA GLN A 239 15.23 -10.17 -13.88
C GLN A 239 15.94 -8.86 -14.22
N GLN A 240 15.78 -7.82 -13.40
CA GLN A 240 16.54 -6.58 -13.56
C GLN A 240 18.04 -6.86 -13.47
N ALA A 241 18.48 -7.60 -12.45
CA ALA A 241 19.87 -7.96 -12.28
C ALA A 241 20.46 -8.77 -13.45
N ASP A 242 19.71 -9.74 -13.97
CA ASP A 242 20.15 -10.54 -15.11
C ASP A 242 20.30 -9.69 -16.38
N LYS A 243 19.36 -8.76 -16.63
CA LYS A 243 19.47 -7.80 -17.74
C LYS A 243 20.73 -6.95 -17.61
N PHE A 244 21.03 -6.44 -16.41
CA PHE A 244 22.25 -5.67 -16.18
C PHE A 244 23.53 -6.51 -16.38
N ALA A 245 23.55 -7.77 -15.94
CA ALA A 245 24.69 -8.66 -16.16
C ALA A 245 24.93 -8.91 -17.66
N VAL A 246 23.86 -9.07 -18.44
CA VAL A 246 23.93 -9.18 -19.90
C VAL A 246 24.44 -7.87 -20.52
N ASP A 247 23.90 -6.72 -20.13
CA ASP A 247 24.29 -5.40 -20.65
C ASP A 247 25.76 -5.07 -20.34
N LEU A 248 26.28 -5.46 -19.17
CA LEU A 248 27.71 -5.33 -18.82
C LEU A 248 28.60 -6.23 -19.68
N THR A 249 28.11 -7.41 -20.03
CA THR A 249 28.83 -8.33 -20.93
C THR A 249 28.93 -7.73 -22.34
N TYR A 250 27.90 -7.00 -22.78
CA TYR A 250 27.91 -6.23 -24.02
C TYR A 250 28.70 -4.91 -23.93
N SER A 251 28.66 -4.20 -22.80
CA SER A 251 29.39 -2.94 -22.60
C SER A 251 30.88 -3.13 -22.37
N HIS A 252 31.32 -4.31 -21.90
CA HIS A 252 32.76 -4.66 -21.91
C HIS A 252 33.33 -4.75 -23.34
N GLN A 253 32.50 -4.83 -24.39
CA GLN A 253 32.94 -4.66 -25.79
C GLN A 253 32.97 -3.19 -26.24
N ILE A 254 32.38 -2.25 -25.49
CA ILE A 254 32.31 -0.81 -25.83
C ILE A 254 32.57 0.00 -24.55
N GLY A 255 33.84 0.30 -24.28
CA GLY A 255 34.34 0.82 -23.01
C GLY A 255 33.78 2.17 -22.53
N PHE A 256 32.58 2.18 -21.96
CA PHE A 256 32.02 3.27 -21.18
C PHE A 256 31.20 2.70 -20.00
N LEU A 257 31.73 2.79 -18.78
CA LEU A 257 30.97 2.56 -17.55
C LEU A 257 30.49 3.92 -17.02
N SER A 258 29.19 4.18 -17.06
CA SER A 258 28.57 5.39 -16.50
C SER A 258 28.36 5.26 -14.99
N LEU A 259 28.27 6.38 -14.28
CA LEU A 259 27.96 6.45 -12.83
C LEU A 259 26.68 5.68 -12.43
N GLU A 260 25.74 5.49 -13.36
CA GLU A 260 24.53 4.69 -13.11
C GLU A 260 24.87 3.21 -12.87
N THR A 261 25.81 2.63 -13.61
CA THR A 261 26.20 1.21 -13.43
C THR A 261 26.79 0.91 -12.04
N ALA A 262 27.46 1.88 -11.41
CA ALA A 262 27.99 1.73 -10.05
C ALA A 262 26.90 1.75 -8.98
N ALA A 263 25.84 2.57 -9.16
CA ALA A 263 24.70 2.61 -8.24
C ALA A 263 23.89 1.31 -8.28
N TYR A 264 23.65 0.75 -9.49
CA TYR A 264 22.94 -0.52 -9.65
C TYR A 264 23.75 -1.74 -9.17
N TRP A 265 25.09 -1.75 -9.34
CA TRP A 265 25.95 -2.78 -8.74
C TRP A 265 25.95 -2.75 -7.22
N THR A 266 25.99 -1.55 -6.63
CA THR A 266 25.89 -1.36 -5.18
C THR A 266 24.51 -1.84 -4.69
N PHE A 267 23.45 -1.56 -5.46
CA PHE A 267 22.12 -2.07 -5.19
C PHE A 267 22.04 -3.61 -5.30
N PHE A 268 22.64 -4.24 -6.33
CA PHE A 268 22.66 -5.69 -6.51
C PHE A 268 23.43 -6.43 -5.39
N VAL A 269 24.59 -5.90 -4.99
CA VAL A 269 25.38 -6.43 -3.87
C VAL A 269 24.66 -6.23 -2.54
N THR A 270 24.00 -5.10 -2.35
CA THR A 270 23.17 -4.83 -1.16
C THR A 270 21.93 -5.72 -1.16
N TYR A 271 21.25 -5.89 -2.28
CA TYR A 271 20.10 -6.80 -2.45
C TYR A 271 20.46 -8.25 -2.12
N SER A 272 21.57 -8.78 -2.66
CA SER A 272 21.97 -10.17 -2.41
C SER A 272 22.46 -10.40 -0.97
N LYS A 273 23.14 -9.43 -0.36
CA LYS A 273 23.68 -9.53 1.02
C LYS A 273 22.67 -9.16 2.11
N VAL A 274 21.70 -8.31 1.84
CA VAL A 274 20.78 -7.74 2.83
C VAL A 274 19.36 -8.27 2.62
N PHE A 275 18.80 -8.18 1.42
CA PHE A 275 17.41 -8.54 1.16
C PHE A 275 17.18 -10.06 1.21
N ARG A 276 18.04 -10.87 0.58
CA ARG A 276 17.89 -12.34 0.56
C ARG A 276 17.88 -12.99 1.96
N PRO A 277 18.80 -12.67 2.91
CA PRO A 277 18.73 -13.21 4.26
C PRO A 277 17.57 -12.66 5.08
N ILE A 278 17.15 -11.40 4.89
CA ILE A 278 15.97 -10.83 5.59
C ILE A 278 14.69 -11.54 5.14
N MET A 279 14.56 -11.77 3.83
CA MET A 279 13.49 -12.55 3.24
C MET A 279 13.45 -13.98 3.78
N GLN A 280 14.61 -14.64 3.86
CA GLN A 280 14.72 -15.98 4.44
C GLN A 280 14.31 -15.99 5.92
N ARG A 281 14.82 -15.03 6.71
CA ARG A 281 14.55 -14.89 8.15
C ARG A 281 13.08 -14.55 8.43
N HIS A 282 12.45 -13.72 7.60
CA HIS A 282 11.02 -13.43 7.69
C HIS A 282 10.16 -14.62 7.26
N VAL A 283 10.52 -15.34 6.20
CA VAL A 283 9.85 -16.60 5.82
C VAL A 283 9.93 -17.62 6.95
N ASP A 284 11.08 -17.73 7.62
CA ASP A 284 11.28 -18.61 8.78
C ASP A 284 10.49 -18.13 10.02
N THR A 285 10.42 -16.81 10.24
CA THR A 285 9.61 -16.20 11.31
C THR A 285 8.11 -16.43 11.08
N LEU A 286 7.62 -16.24 9.85
CA LEU A 286 6.24 -16.51 9.46
C LEU A 286 5.88 -17.99 9.59
N ARG A 287 6.84 -18.90 9.40
CA ARG A 287 6.67 -20.34 9.62
C ARG A 287 6.50 -20.69 11.12
N ASN A 288 7.11 -19.92 12.01
CA ASN A 288 7.09 -20.15 13.47
C ASN A 288 5.86 -19.55 14.19
N LEU A 289 5.11 -18.63 13.57
CA LEU A 289 3.96 -17.93 14.17
C LEU A 289 2.64 -18.75 14.21
N ASN A 290 2.67 -20.06 14.01
CA ASN A 290 1.48 -20.89 13.78
C ASN A 290 0.98 -21.68 15.02
N LEU A 291 1.14 -21.19 16.26
CA LEU A 291 0.67 -21.88 17.48
C LEU A 291 0.03 -20.93 18.52
N TYR A 292 -1.30 -21.16 18.72
CA TYR A 292 -2.18 -21.04 19.91
C TYR A 292 -2.37 -19.72 20.72
N ASP A 293 -3.62 -19.22 20.62
CA ASP A 293 -4.62 -18.65 21.58
C ASP A 293 -4.31 -17.70 22.78
N SER A 294 -5.21 -16.69 22.88
CA SER A 294 -5.91 -16.08 24.07
C SER A 294 -5.55 -14.68 24.68
N VAL A 295 -6.27 -13.62 24.21
CA VAL A 295 -7.04 -12.50 24.88
C VAL A 295 -6.39 -11.49 25.91
N PRO A 296 -7.05 -10.36 26.35
CA PRO A 296 -6.77 -8.97 25.92
C PRO A 296 -6.53 -7.90 27.05
N GLY A 297 -6.27 -6.63 26.67
CA GLY A 297 -6.43 -5.48 27.59
C GLY A 297 -6.11 -4.10 26.98
N ALA A 298 -7.04 -3.13 27.08
CA ALA A 298 -6.96 -1.80 26.47
C ALA A 298 -6.73 -0.68 27.50
N VAL A 299 -6.05 0.41 27.10
CA VAL A 299 -5.99 1.66 27.89
C VAL A 299 -6.21 2.88 26.97
N ARG A 300 -7.12 3.77 27.39
CA ARG A 300 -7.46 5.07 26.77
C ARG A 300 -6.59 6.18 27.35
N GLY A 301 -6.05 7.05 26.49
CA GLY A 301 -5.56 8.38 26.85
C GLY A 301 -5.96 9.39 25.77
N ARG A 302 -6.54 10.52 26.16
CA ARG A 302 -6.85 11.64 25.23
C ARG A 302 -5.55 12.39 24.94
N LEU A 303 -5.29 12.67 23.67
CA LEU A 303 -4.16 13.47 23.20
C LEU A 303 -4.65 14.64 22.33
N VAL A 304 -3.95 15.74 22.47
CA VAL A 304 -4.17 17.05 21.86
C VAL A 304 -3.65 17.04 20.41
N MET A 305 -4.36 17.71 19.49
CA MET A 305 -4.14 17.71 18.03
C MET A 305 -2.77 18.29 17.61
N HIS A 306 -2.15 17.73 16.56
CA HIS A 306 -0.89 18.25 15.95
C HIS A 306 -0.93 18.25 14.40
N PRO A 307 -0.32 19.24 13.69
CA PRO A 307 -0.63 19.59 12.29
C PRO A 307 -0.08 18.67 11.17
N THR A 308 0.49 17.50 11.49
CA THR A 308 1.38 16.78 10.57
C THR A 308 0.66 16.08 9.41
N LEU A 309 -0.61 15.70 9.59
CA LEU A 309 -1.40 15.06 8.53
C LEU A 309 -1.98 16.04 7.54
N ARG A 310 -2.26 17.26 7.99
CA ARG A 310 -2.58 18.36 7.09
C ARG A 310 -1.51 18.47 6.01
N LEU A 311 -0.24 18.19 6.31
CA LEU A 311 0.84 18.19 5.31
C LEU A 311 0.79 16.98 4.37
N CYS A 312 0.58 15.75 4.85
CA CYS A 312 0.42 14.57 3.97
C CYS A 312 -0.81 14.66 3.05
N TRP A 313 -1.90 15.30 3.50
CA TRP A 313 -3.13 15.47 2.72
C TRP A 313 -3.14 16.76 1.87
N MET A 314 -2.40 17.81 2.26
CA MET A 314 -2.30 19.07 1.50
C MET A 314 -1.09 19.16 0.56
N GLN A 315 -0.27 18.12 0.44
CA GLN A 315 0.82 18.05 -0.54
C GLN A 315 0.35 17.88 -2.00
N CYS A 316 -0.97 17.92 -2.28
CA CYS A 316 -1.47 18.13 -3.64
C CYS A 316 -1.37 19.63 -4.01
N PRO A 317 -0.59 20.02 -5.04
CA PRO A 317 -0.62 21.40 -5.52
C PRO A 317 -1.98 21.68 -6.16
N SER A 318 -2.76 22.56 -5.53
CA SER A 318 -3.96 23.14 -6.11
C SER A 318 -3.59 24.22 -7.14
N GLU A 319 -2.97 23.85 -8.26
CA GLU A 319 -2.75 24.76 -9.39
C GLU A 319 -2.99 24.06 -10.72
N ALA A 320 -4.16 24.32 -11.31
CA ALA A 320 -4.41 24.55 -12.75
C ALA A 320 -5.90 24.31 -13.06
N MET A 321 -6.76 25.20 -12.56
CA MET A 321 -8.12 25.34 -13.08
C MET A 321 -8.06 26.17 -14.37
N HIS A 322 -7.56 25.59 -15.47
CA HIS A 322 -7.75 26.14 -16.81
C HIS A 322 -8.75 25.26 -17.56
N THR A 323 -9.98 25.76 -17.63
CA THR A 323 -11.04 25.29 -18.51
C THR A 323 -10.58 25.28 -19.98
N PRO A 324 -10.70 24.18 -20.74
CA PRO A 324 -10.74 24.28 -22.19
C PRO A 324 -12.13 24.79 -22.59
N ARG A 325 -12.19 26.02 -23.11
CA ARG A 325 -13.34 26.49 -23.89
C ARG A 325 -13.41 25.66 -25.17
N PHE A 326 -14.46 24.87 -25.32
CA PHE A 326 -14.90 24.41 -26.63
C PHE A 326 -16.03 25.33 -27.09
N ALA A 327 -15.84 25.95 -28.26
CA ALA A 327 -16.89 26.54 -29.07
C ALA A 327 -16.38 26.68 -30.53
N PRO A 328 -17.27 26.71 -31.53
CA PRO A 328 -18.53 26.00 -31.68
C PRO A 328 -18.39 24.68 -32.45
#